data_AF-A0A7Y9GR43-F1
#
_entry.id   AF-A0A7Y9GR43-F1
#
_cell.length_a   1.000
_cell.length_b   1.000
_cell.length_c   1.000
_cell.angle_alpha   90.00
_cell.angle_beta   90.00
_cell.angle_gamma   90.00
#
_symmetry.space_group_name_H-M   'P 1'
#
loop_
_entity.id
_entity.type
_entity.pdbx_description
1 polymer ?
#
loop_
_entity_poly.entity_id
_entity_poly.type
_entity_poly.pdbx_seq_one_letter_code
_entity_poly.pdbx_strand_id
1 'polypeptide(L)'
;MPDPAPSPGPGISVVQLHQDEILTGEAVALDVQPLGYFLRALGTLIDILVGVIVLILFALVTSWLLAQEAIDPNILPILTIAVLVLVMVVIPTVVETTTRGRSLGRLAVGGRIVRVDGGASGSRQAFIRALIGVIELWFTFGAVAAIVGAFTPRSQRLGDLVAGTYSERTRTPRLPEAAPGVPPSLAAWAATADVARLPDTLARRIARFAQSADRLDPPARVRLASTLAHETRAFVSPVPAADPETFLRAVAAVRRERELRALTLEAQRVDALTAAGPAAPRGFPAR
;
A
#
# COMPACT_ATOMS: atom_id res chain seq x y z
N MET A 1 12.76 -45.11 39.83
CA MET A 1 13.25 -44.16 38.82
C MET A 1 12.02 -43.41 38.30
N PRO A 2 11.79 -42.15 38.71
CA PRO A 2 10.63 -41.40 38.26
C PRO A 2 10.83 -40.93 36.80
N ASP A 3 9.75 -40.97 36.02
CA ASP A 3 9.69 -40.57 34.62
C ASP A 3 10.10 -39.09 34.41
N PRO A 4 10.83 -38.73 33.34
CA PRO A 4 11.14 -37.34 33.05
C PRO A 4 9.87 -36.58 32.66
N ALA A 5 9.71 -35.38 33.24
CA ALA A 5 8.60 -34.49 32.95
C ALA A 5 8.52 -34.13 31.46
N PRO A 6 7.32 -34.03 30.87
CA PRO A 6 7.15 -33.70 29.46
C PRO A 6 7.69 -32.29 29.17
N SER A 7 8.45 -32.16 28.08
CA SER A 7 8.96 -30.89 27.59
C SER A 7 7.80 -29.95 27.17
N PRO A 8 7.89 -28.64 27.46
CA PRO A 8 6.87 -27.70 27.04
C PRO A 8 6.82 -27.66 25.51
N GLY A 9 5.64 -27.98 24.95
CA GLY A 9 5.40 -27.92 23.50
C GLY A 9 5.57 -26.48 22.97
N PRO A 10 5.81 -26.32 21.65
CA PRO A 10 6.02 -25.02 21.03
C PRO A 10 4.81 -24.13 21.33
N GLY A 11 5.07 -22.97 21.96
CA GLY A 11 4.04 -22.00 22.29
C GLY A 11 3.32 -21.56 21.02
N ILE A 12 1.99 -21.72 21.01
CA ILE A 12 1.13 -21.21 19.95
C ILE A 12 1.25 -19.69 19.99
N SER A 13 2.02 -19.11 19.06
CA SER A 13 2.04 -17.67 18.85
C SER A 13 0.75 -17.28 18.16
N VAL A 14 -0.18 -16.71 18.90
CA VAL A 14 -1.38 -16.10 18.33
C VAL A 14 -0.91 -14.94 17.45
N VAL A 15 -0.95 -15.12 16.13
CA VAL A 15 -0.69 -14.04 15.18
C VAL A 15 -1.85 -13.06 15.29
N GLN A 16 -1.62 -11.96 16.00
CA GLN A 16 -2.57 -10.84 16.04
C GLN A 16 -2.54 -10.14 14.69
N LEU A 17 -3.45 -10.53 13.80
CA LEU A 17 -3.69 -9.82 12.56
C LEU A 17 -4.15 -8.40 12.89
N HIS A 18 -3.41 -7.42 12.39
CA HIS A 18 -3.83 -6.02 12.50
C HIS A 18 -4.98 -5.75 11.52
N GLN A 19 -5.83 -4.76 11.83
CA GLN A 19 -7.04 -4.48 11.04
C GLN A 19 -6.77 -4.10 9.56
N ASP A 20 -5.52 -3.92 9.16
CA ASP A 20 -5.13 -3.56 7.79
C ASP A 20 -4.61 -4.75 6.95
N GLU A 21 -4.44 -5.92 7.55
CA GLU A 21 -3.95 -7.13 6.87
C GLU A 21 -5.12 -7.95 6.27
N ILE A 22 -4.95 -8.44 5.04
CA ILE A 22 -5.92 -9.30 4.35
C ILE A 22 -5.30 -10.67 4.11
N LEU A 23 -5.99 -11.72 4.58
CA LEU A 23 -5.61 -13.09 4.31
C LEU A 23 -6.05 -13.48 2.89
N THR A 24 -5.10 -13.78 2.02
CA THR A 24 -5.39 -14.35 0.70
C THR A 24 -5.80 -15.82 0.80
N GLY A 25 -6.35 -16.39 -0.27
CA GLY A 25 -6.74 -17.81 -0.34
C GLY A 25 -5.58 -18.81 -0.10
N GLU A 26 -4.34 -18.33 -0.11
CA GLU A 26 -3.12 -19.09 0.18
C GLU A 26 -2.63 -18.91 1.63
N ALA A 27 -3.45 -18.30 2.51
CA ALA A 27 -3.10 -17.96 3.90
C ALA A 27 -1.91 -16.98 4.03
N VAL A 28 -1.58 -16.22 2.97
CA VAL A 28 -0.60 -15.14 3.01
C VAL A 28 -1.32 -13.84 3.37
N ALA A 29 -0.89 -13.20 4.46
CA ALA A 29 -1.33 -11.87 4.83
C ALA A 29 -0.70 -10.85 3.87
N LEU A 30 -1.51 -10.25 3.00
CA LEU A 30 -1.12 -9.09 2.23
C LEU A 30 -1.45 -7.83 3.03
N ASP A 31 -0.44 -7.01 3.30
CA ASP A 31 -0.61 -5.66 3.84
C ASP A 31 -1.08 -4.74 2.70
N VAL A 32 -2.40 -4.68 2.52
CA VAL A 32 -3.00 -3.88 1.46
C VAL A 32 -3.32 -2.49 1.99
N GLN A 33 -2.44 -1.54 1.68
CA GLN A 33 -2.60 -0.18 2.18
C GLN A 33 -3.89 0.47 1.65
N PRO A 34 -4.85 0.82 2.54
CA PRO A 34 -6.06 1.51 2.13
C PRO A 34 -5.72 2.89 1.56
N LEU A 35 -6.51 3.32 0.56
CA LEU A 35 -6.40 4.67 0.02
C LEU A 35 -6.86 5.67 1.08
N GLY A 36 -5.99 6.61 1.44
CA GLY A 36 -6.29 7.60 2.48
C GLY A 36 -7.57 8.42 2.18
N TYR A 37 -8.28 8.79 3.25
CA TYR A 37 -9.55 9.53 3.22
C TYR A 37 -9.58 10.70 2.21
N PHE A 38 -8.57 11.58 2.25
CA PHE A 38 -8.53 12.76 1.37
C PHE A 38 -8.38 12.40 -0.11
N LEU A 39 -7.49 11.47 -0.45
CA LEU A 39 -7.30 11.03 -1.84
C LEU A 39 -8.55 10.33 -2.36
N ARG A 40 -9.22 9.57 -1.50
CA ARG A 40 -10.51 8.94 -1.82
C ARG A 40 -11.61 9.99 -2.07
N ALA A 41 -11.72 11.01 -1.21
CA ALA A 41 -12.67 12.10 -1.38
C ALA A 41 -12.40 12.86 -2.69
N LEU A 42 -11.13 13.16 -3.00
CA LEU A 42 -10.72 13.80 -4.23
C LEU A 42 -11.07 12.97 -5.47
N GLY A 43 -10.80 11.66 -5.45
CA GLY A 43 -11.19 10.77 -6.54
C GLY A 43 -12.72 10.74 -6.74
N THR A 44 -13.48 10.70 -5.65
CA THR A 44 -14.95 10.74 -5.69
C THR A 44 -15.46 12.08 -6.23
N LEU A 45 -14.83 13.19 -5.86
CA LEU A 45 -15.17 14.53 -6.35
C LEU A 45 -14.97 14.64 -7.86
N ILE A 46 -13.87 14.09 -8.39
CA ILE A 46 -13.63 14.04 -9.85
C ILE A 46 -14.74 13.27 -10.56
N ASP A 47 -15.11 12.09 -10.05
CA ASP A 47 -16.18 11.28 -10.65
C ASP A 47 -17.55 12.02 -10.62
N ILE A 48 -17.87 12.70 -9.51
CA ILE A 48 -19.09 13.51 -9.40
C ILE A 48 -19.05 14.68 -10.39
N LEU A 49 -17.92 15.39 -10.50
CA LEU A 49 -17.78 16.52 -11.41
C LEU A 49 -17.98 16.10 -12.86
N VAL A 50 -17.42 14.95 -13.26
CA VAL A 50 -17.67 14.37 -14.59
C VAL A 50 -19.16 14.09 -14.79
N GLY A 51 -19.83 13.50 -13.81
CA GLY A 51 -21.28 13.27 -13.86
C GLY A 51 -22.09 14.58 -13.98
N VAL A 52 -21.72 15.61 -13.22
CA VAL A 52 -22.35 16.94 -13.29
C VAL A 52 -22.16 17.57 -14.67
N ILE A 53 -20.96 17.49 -15.25
CA ILE A 53 -20.69 17.99 -16.61
C ILE A 53 -21.60 17.29 -17.63
N VAL A 54 -21.76 15.97 -17.53
CA VAL A 54 -22.67 15.22 -18.42
C VAL A 54 -24.12 15.68 -18.26
N LEU A 55 -24.59 15.91 -17.03
CA LEU A 55 -25.94 16.41 -16.76
C LEU A 55 -26.15 17.83 -17.30
N ILE A 56 -25.16 18.72 -17.14
CA ILE A 56 -25.20 20.08 -17.70
C ILE A 56 -25.25 20.02 -19.24
N LEU A 57 -24.40 19.21 -19.86
CA LEU A 57 -24.38 19.04 -21.31
C LEU A 57 -25.74 18.53 -21.82
N PHE A 58 -26.30 17.54 -21.13
CA PHE A 58 -27.64 17.03 -21.45
C PHE A 58 -28.71 18.13 -21.34
N ALA A 59 -28.69 18.95 -20.29
CA ALA A 59 -29.62 20.05 -20.12
C ALA A 59 -29.49 21.11 -21.22
N LEU A 60 -28.26 21.46 -21.61
CA LEU A 60 -27.99 22.40 -22.71
C LEU A 60 -28.49 21.88 -24.06
N VAL A 61 -28.19 20.62 -24.38
CA VAL A 61 -28.63 19.97 -25.63
C VAL A 61 -30.16 19.90 -25.68
N THR A 62 -30.79 19.50 -24.58
CA THR A 62 -32.26 19.38 -24.51
C THR A 62 -32.93 20.75 -24.62
N SER A 63 -32.38 21.77 -23.96
CA SER A 63 -32.84 23.17 -24.08
C SER A 63 -32.74 23.69 -25.52
N TRP A 64 -31.62 23.42 -26.19
CA TRP A 64 -31.43 23.78 -27.59
C TRP A 64 -32.42 23.06 -28.52
N LEU A 65 -32.65 21.76 -28.32
CA LEU A 65 -33.63 20.98 -29.09
C LEU A 65 -35.07 21.50 -28.89
N LEU A 66 -35.43 21.90 -27.68
CA LEU A 66 -36.73 22.52 -27.39
C LEU A 66 -36.90 23.86 -28.12
N ALA A 67 -35.86 24.69 -28.13
CA ALA A 67 -35.89 25.98 -28.83
C ALA A 67 -36.06 25.82 -30.35
N GLN A 68 -35.67 24.68 -30.90
CA GLN A 68 -35.84 24.31 -32.31
C GLN A 68 -37.13 23.54 -32.58
N GLU A 69 -38.00 23.37 -31.58
CA GLU A 69 -39.23 22.56 -31.64
C GLU A 69 -38.99 21.12 -32.10
N ALA A 70 -37.77 20.60 -31.92
CA ALA A 70 -37.35 19.28 -32.39
C ALA A 70 -37.81 18.13 -31.46
N ILE A 71 -38.26 18.45 -30.24
CA ILE A 71 -38.72 17.48 -29.23
C ILE A 71 -39.96 18.01 -28.50
N ASP A 72 -40.89 17.11 -28.19
CA ASP A 72 -42.12 17.43 -27.44
C ASP A 72 -41.79 17.69 -25.94
N PRO A 73 -42.19 18.84 -25.36
CA PRO A 73 -42.03 19.12 -23.93
C PRO A 73 -42.53 18.02 -22.98
N ASN A 74 -43.53 17.24 -23.39
CA ASN A 74 -44.11 16.17 -22.57
C ASN A 74 -43.13 15.01 -22.31
N ILE A 75 -42.10 14.83 -23.14
CA ILE A 75 -41.11 13.74 -22.97
C ILE A 75 -39.98 14.13 -22.00
N LEU A 76 -39.86 15.40 -21.63
CA LEU A 76 -38.76 15.91 -20.80
C LEU A 76 -38.65 15.24 -19.43
N PRO A 77 -39.73 14.97 -18.69
CA PRO A 77 -39.64 14.28 -17.40
C PRO A 77 -39.05 12.88 -17.56
N ILE A 78 -39.43 12.17 -18.61
CA ILE A 78 -38.96 10.81 -18.91
C ILE A 78 -37.47 10.83 -19.23
N LEU A 79 -37.03 11.73 -20.12
CA LEU A 79 -35.61 11.86 -20.47
C LEU A 79 -34.77 12.29 -19.27
N THR A 80 -35.31 13.17 -18.41
CA THR A 80 -34.63 13.62 -17.19
C THR A 80 -34.41 12.47 -16.22
N ILE A 81 -35.44 11.65 -15.96
CA ILE A 81 -35.30 10.47 -15.10
C ILE A 81 -34.31 9.48 -15.72
N ALA A 82 -34.42 9.24 -17.03
CA ALA A 82 -33.53 8.32 -17.74
C ALA A 82 -32.06 8.73 -17.64
N VAL A 83 -31.74 10.02 -17.84
CA VAL A 83 -30.35 10.50 -17.74
C VAL A 83 -29.84 10.47 -16.30
N LEU A 84 -30.68 10.75 -15.30
CA LEU A 84 -30.30 10.66 -13.89
C LEU A 84 -29.94 9.21 -13.53
N VAL A 85 -30.78 8.24 -13.89
CA VAL A 85 -30.48 6.82 -13.67
C VAL A 85 -29.22 6.40 -14.44
N LEU A 86 -29.06 6.87 -15.68
CA LEU A 86 -27.89 6.58 -16.50
C LEU A 86 -26.60 7.08 -15.84
N VAL A 87 -26.56 8.34 -15.41
CA VAL A 87 -25.37 8.98 -14.84
C VAL A 87 -25.07 8.51 -13.42
N MET A 88 -26.10 8.36 -12.58
CA MET A 88 -25.91 8.09 -11.16
C MET A 88 -25.76 6.59 -10.87
N VAL A 89 -26.34 5.71 -11.71
CA VAL A 89 -26.37 4.26 -11.45
C VAL A 89 -25.68 3.47 -12.55
N VAL A 90 -26.14 3.62 -13.80
CA VAL A 90 -25.71 2.73 -14.90
C VAL A 90 -24.24 2.95 -15.25
N ILE A 91 -23.83 4.20 -15.52
CA ILE A 91 -22.45 4.53 -15.90
C ILE A 91 -21.46 4.10 -14.81
N PRO A 92 -21.62 4.47 -13.52
CA PRO A 92 -20.72 4.02 -12.47
C PRO A 92 -20.63 2.50 -12.36
N THR A 93 -21.78 1.80 -12.48
CA THR A 93 -21.83 0.34 -12.41
C THR A 93 -21.07 -0.29 -13.58
N VAL A 94 -21.33 0.15 -14.81
CA VAL A 94 -20.72 -0.40 -16.02
C VAL A 94 -19.22 -0.10 -16.05
N VAL A 95 -18.82 1.15 -15.79
CA VAL A 95 -17.40 1.56 -15.76
C VAL A 95 -16.66 0.75 -14.71
N GLU A 96 -17.19 0.62 -13.50
CA GLU A 96 -16.51 -0.11 -12.45
C GLU A 96 -16.41 -1.62 -12.74
N THR A 97 -17.47 -2.21 -13.28
CA THR A 97 -17.51 -3.63 -13.64
C THR A 97 -16.50 -3.94 -14.75
N THR A 98 -16.48 -3.14 -15.81
CA THR A 98 -15.60 -3.33 -16.97
C THR A 98 -14.13 -3.05 -16.66
N THR A 99 -13.86 -2.08 -15.78
CA THR A 99 -12.50 -1.69 -15.39
C THR A 99 -11.99 -2.35 -14.11
N ARG A 100 -12.77 -3.29 -13.55
CA ARG A 100 -12.45 -4.07 -12.33
C ARG A 100 -12.14 -3.18 -11.13
N GLY A 101 -13.05 -2.27 -10.79
CA GLY A 101 -12.94 -1.43 -9.61
C GLY A 101 -12.35 -0.04 -9.85
N ARG A 102 -12.12 0.37 -11.11
CA ARG A 102 -11.55 1.67 -11.45
C ARG A 102 -12.63 2.64 -11.97
N SER A 103 -12.33 3.92 -11.90
CA SER A 103 -13.12 5.04 -12.43
C SER A 103 -12.13 6.15 -12.81
N LEU A 104 -12.57 7.20 -13.49
CA LEU A 104 -11.70 8.29 -13.89
C LEU A 104 -11.02 8.95 -12.69
N GLY A 105 -11.79 9.29 -11.65
CA GLY A 105 -11.28 9.89 -10.43
C GLY A 105 -10.35 8.95 -9.67
N ARG A 106 -10.67 7.65 -9.61
CA ARG A 106 -9.78 6.65 -8.99
C ARG A 106 -8.47 6.49 -9.74
N LEU A 107 -8.50 6.51 -11.07
CA LEU A 107 -7.28 6.48 -11.89
C LEU A 107 -6.42 7.73 -11.64
N ALA A 108 -7.03 8.90 -11.51
CA ALA A 108 -6.32 10.15 -11.23
C ALA A 108 -5.56 10.09 -9.90
N VAL A 109 -6.21 9.61 -8.82
CA VAL A 109 -5.62 9.53 -7.48
C VAL A 109 -4.80 8.26 -7.22
N GLY A 110 -4.79 7.30 -8.17
CA GLY A 110 -4.06 6.04 -8.02
C GLY A 110 -4.73 5.05 -7.07
N GLY A 111 -6.06 5.01 -7.07
CA GLY A 111 -6.88 4.07 -6.30
C GLY A 111 -7.55 3.01 -7.18
N ARG A 112 -7.95 1.91 -6.56
CA ARG A 112 -8.94 0.97 -7.10
C ARG A 112 -9.79 0.40 -5.99
N ILE A 113 -10.95 -0.12 -6.34
CA ILE A 113 -11.82 -0.84 -5.42
C ILE A 113 -11.54 -2.32 -5.48
N VAL A 114 -11.46 -2.94 -4.29
CA VAL A 114 -11.32 -4.38 -4.10
C VAL A 114 -12.30 -4.86 -3.04
N ARG A 115 -12.58 -6.17 -3.04
CA ARG A 115 -13.33 -6.82 -1.97
C ARG A 115 -12.49 -6.88 -0.72
N VAL A 116 -13.14 -6.96 0.44
CA VAL A 116 -12.47 -7.14 1.74
C VAL A 116 -11.62 -8.41 1.80
N ASP A 117 -11.93 -9.42 0.99
CA ASP A 117 -11.16 -10.67 0.85
C ASP A 117 -9.97 -10.55 -0.14
N GLY A 118 -9.65 -9.34 -0.61
CA GLY A 118 -8.57 -9.09 -1.59
C GLY A 118 -8.94 -9.40 -3.06
N GLY A 119 -10.11 -9.99 -3.30
CA GLY A 119 -10.61 -10.26 -4.66
C GLY A 119 -11.02 -9.00 -5.43
N ALA A 120 -11.13 -9.11 -6.76
CA ALA A 120 -11.64 -8.04 -7.60
C ALA A 120 -13.11 -7.70 -7.29
N SER A 121 -13.49 -6.42 -7.47
CA SER A 121 -14.89 -5.98 -7.36
C SER A 121 -15.73 -6.61 -8.48
N GLY A 122 -16.88 -7.19 -8.13
CA GLY A 122 -17.86 -7.73 -9.08
C GLY A 122 -18.97 -6.74 -9.42
N SER A 123 -19.81 -7.10 -10.39
CA SER A 123 -20.93 -6.26 -10.86
C SER A 123 -21.97 -5.97 -9.78
N ARG A 124 -22.28 -6.96 -8.92
CA ARG A 124 -23.21 -6.80 -7.80
C ARG A 124 -22.72 -5.74 -6.82
N GLN A 125 -21.44 -5.77 -6.46
CA GLN A 125 -20.84 -4.79 -5.57
C GLN A 125 -20.92 -3.40 -6.21
N ALA A 126 -20.45 -3.27 -7.46
CA ALA A 126 -20.52 -2.01 -8.21
C ALA A 126 -21.93 -1.41 -8.23
N PHE A 127 -22.95 -2.23 -8.49
CA PHE A 127 -24.36 -1.79 -8.50
C PHE A 127 -24.84 -1.32 -7.13
N ILE A 128 -24.59 -2.08 -6.06
CA ILE A 128 -24.95 -1.69 -4.68
C ILE A 128 -24.36 -0.32 -4.33
N ARG A 129 -23.08 -0.13 -4.67
CA ARG A 129 -22.35 1.13 -4.42
C ARG A 129 -22.85 2.29 -5.25
N ALA A 130 -23.29 2.04 -6.49
CA ALA A 130 -23.89 3.07 -7.32
C ALA A 130 -25.25 3.50 -6.76
N LEU A 131 -26.09 2.53 -6.35
CA LEU A 131 -27.41 2.79 -5.78
C LEU A 131 -27.32 3.56 -4.45
N ILE A 132 -26.48 3.10 -3.51
CA ILE A 132 -26.24 3.82 -2.25
C ILE A 132 -25.59 5.18 -2.53
N GLY A 133 -24.74 5.26 -3.57
CA GLY A 133 -24.13 6.49 -4.07
C GLY A 133 -25.14 7.59 -4.41
N VAL A 134 -26.32 7.25 -4.94
CA VAL A 134 -27.41 8.22 -5.18
C VAL A 134 -27.77 8.96 -3.89
N ILE A 135 -27.84 8.24 -2.78
CA ILE A 135 -28.22 8.82 -1.48
C ILE A 135 -26.99 9.48 -0.83
N GLU A 136 -25.90 8.75 -0.65
CA GLU A 136 -24.76 9.19 0.17
C GLU A 136 -23.85 10.22 -0.53
N LEU A 137 -23.87 10.30 -1.86
CA LEU A 137 -23.04 11.24 -2.63
C LEU A 137 -23.86 12.36 -3.25
N TRP A 138 -24.97 12.04 -3.91
CA TRP A 138 -25.73 13.04 -4.66
C TRP A 138 -26.73 13.79 -3.78
N PHE A 139 -27.60 13.09 -3.04
CA PHE A 139 -28.63 13.76 -2.23
C PHE A 139 -28.08 14.46 -0.99
N THR A 140 -26.99 13.95 -0.43
CA THR A 140 -26.34 14.52 0.76
C THR A 140 -25.06 15.30 0.44
N PHE A 141 -24.76 15.53 -0.84
CA PHE A 141 -23.52 16.16 -1.31
C PHE A 141 -22.25 15.56 -0.67
N GLY A 142 -22.26 14.24 -0.44
CA GLY A 142 -21.14 13.51 0.16
C GLY A 142 -21.05 13.58 1.68
N ALA A 143 -21.97 14.26 2.39
CA ALA A 143 -21.90 14.40 3.84
C ALA A 143 -21.95 13.05 4.57
N VAL A 144 -22.85 12.16 4.17
CA VAL A 144 -22.94 10.80 4.75
C VAL A 144 -21.67 10.01 4.46
N ALA A 145 -21.19 10.03 3.22
CA ALA A 145 -19.96 9.35 2.84
C ALA A 145 -18.73 9.87 3.59
N ALA A 146 -18.67 11.18 3.86
CA ALA A 146 -17.59 11.82 4.63
C ALA A 146 -17.60 11.40 6.10
N ILE A 147 -18.77 11.43 6.76
CA ILE A 147 -18.91 11.00 8.16
C ILE A 147 -18.52 9.53 8.29
N VAL A 148 -19.15 8.64 7.50
CA VAL A 148 -18.87 7.20 7.58
C VAL A 148 -17.41 6.88 7.26
N GLY A 149 -16.85 7.58 6.26
CA GLY A 149 -15.43 7.46 5.89
C GLY A 149 -14.47 7.90 7.00
N ALA A 150 -14.79 8.95 7.74
CA ALA A 150 -13.94 9.44 8.82
C ALA A 150 -13.89 8.48 10.02
N PHE A 151 -14.97 7.72 10.26
CA PHE A 151 -15.09 6.80 11.41
C PHE A 151 -14.79 5.33 11.07
N THR A 152 -14.36 5.03 9.85
CA THR A 152 -14.02 3.65 9.45
C THR A 152 -12.51 3.49 9.29
N PRO A 153 -11.87 2.41 9.80
CA PRO A 153 -10.42 2.21 9.74
C PRO A 153 -9.82 2.34 8.33
N ARG A 154 -10.51 1.77 7.32
CA ARG A 154 -10.10 1.78 5.91
C ARG A 154 -10.73 2.91 5.09
N SER A 155 -11.23 3.96 5.76
CA SER A 155 -11.92 5.09 5.12
C SER A 155 -13.06 4.69 4.15
N GLN A 156 -13.82 3.65 4.52
CA GLN A 156 -14.92 3.14 3.69
C GLN A 156 -16.13 4.06 3.84
N ARG A 157 -16.86 4.28 2.74
CA ARG A 157 -18.17 4.96 2.78
C ARG A 157 -19.29 3.94 2.98
N LEU A 158 -20.53 4.39 3.16
CA LEU A 158 -21.68 3.50 3.42
C LEU A 158 -21.85 2.47 2.29
N GLY A 159 -21.74 2.89 1.03
CA GLY A 159 -21.84 1.97 -0.09
C GLY A 159 -20.76 0.89 -0.10
N ASP A 160 -19.56 1.23 0.35
CA ASP A 160 -18.43 0.29 0.41
C ASP A 160 -18.63 -0.76 1.50
N LEU A 161 -19.09 -0.33 2.69
CA LEU A 161 -19.41 -1.20 3.82
C LEU A 161 -20.50 -2.21 3.44
N VAL A 162 -21.60 -1.73 2.84
CA VAL A 162 -22.72 -2.60 2.44
C VAL A 162 -22.32 -3.58 1.32
N ALA A 163 -21.43 -3.16 0.42
CA ALA A 163 -20.94 -4.02 -0.64
C ALA A 163 -19.78 -4.94 -0.22
N GLY A 164 -19.22 -4.80 0.99
CA GLY A 164 -18.05 -5.56 1.44
C GLY A 164 -16.80 -5.25 0.61
N THR A 165 -16.54 -3.97 0.37
CA THR A 165 -15.42 -3.50 -0.47
C THR A 165 -14.70 -2.32 0.18
N TYR A 166 -13.47 -2.05 -0.24
CA TYR A 166 -12.75 -0.85 0.16
C TYR A 166 -11.85 -0.36 -1.00
N SER A 167 -11.31 0.86 -0.86
CA SER A 167 -10.36 1.38 -1.84
C SER A 167 -8.94 1.07 -1.42
N GLU A 168 -8.22 0.39 -2.29
CA GLU A 168 -6.79 0.12 -2.19
C GLU A 168 -6.00 1.19 -2.98
N ARG A 169 -4.81 1.53 -2.48
CA ARG A 169 -3.84 2.34 -3.20
C ARG A 169 -3.08 1.48 -4.22
N THR A 170 -3.20 1.79 -5.52
CA THR A 170 -2.51 1.04 -6.59
C THR A 170 -1.18 1.63 -7.00
N ARG A 171 -0.92 2.92 -6.69
CA ARG A 171 0.36 3.55 -6.95
C ARG A 171 1.28 3.32 -5.76
N THR A 172 2.12 2.29 -5.88
CA THR A 172 3.19 2.01 -4.93
C THR A 172 4.13 3.21 -4.87
N PRO A 173 4.52 3.70 -3.68
CA PRO A 173 5.61 4.65 -3.56
C PRO A 173 6.84 4.11 -4.30
N ARG A 174 7.61 4.99 -4.94
CA ARG A 174 8.92 4.59 -5.46
C ARG A 174 9.72 4.04 -4.28
N LEU A 175 10.28 2.85 -4.45
CA LEU A 175 11.26 2.31 -3.52
C LEU A 175 12.38 3.37 -3.37
N PRO A 176 12.90 3.59 -2.15
CA PRO A 176 14.10 4.40 -1.97
C PRO A 176 15.19 3.93 -2.93
N GLU A 177 15.99 4.85 -3.46
CA GLU A 177 17.14 4.47 -4.29
C GLU A 177 17.99 3.44 -3.55
N ALA A 178 18.45 2.43 -4.28
CA ALA A 178 19.32 1.41 -3.74
C ALA A 178 20.54 2.11 -3.12
N ALA A 179 20.75 1.90 -1.82
CA ALA A 179 21.89 2.47 -1.14
C ALA A 179 23.18 2.08 -1.89
N PRO A 180 24.17 2.98 -2.00
CA PRO A 180 25.42 2.70 -2.68
C PRO A 180 26.00 1.37 -2.19
N GLY A 181 26.46 0.54 -3.13
CA GLY A 181 27.13 -0.72 -2.82
C GLY A 181 28.48 -0.50 -2.13
N VAL A 182 29.19 -1.59 -1.87
CA VAL A 182 30.57 -1.51 -1.38
C VAL A 182 31.41 -0.74 -2.42
N PRO A 183 32.19 0.28 -2.01
CA PRO A 183 33.12 0.96 -2.90
C PRO A 183 34.07 -0.04 -3.59
N PRO A 184 34.33 0.07 -4.92
CA PRO A 184 35.12 -0.92 -5.65
C PRO A 184 36.51 -1.16 -5.06
N SER A 185 37.16 -0.11 -4.52
CA SER A 185 38.47 -0.19 -3.87
C SER A 185 38.48 -1.05 -2.59
N LEU A 186 37.32 -1.25 -1.96
CA LEU A 186 37.16 -2.04 -0.74
C LEU A 186 36.36 -3.33 -0.94
N ALA A 187 36.12 -3.75 -2.19
CA ALA A 187 35.38 -4.98 -2.47
C ALA A 187 36.05 -6.24 -1.88
N ALA A 188 37.37 -6.39 -2.06
CA ALA A 188 38.13 -7.51 -1.50
C ALA A 188 38.15 -7.47 0.04
N TRP A 189 38.30 -6.28 0.60
CA TRP A 189 38.22 -6.08 2.05
C TRP A 189 36.85 -6.51 2.59
N ALA A 190 35.76 -6.04 1.98
CA ALA A 190 34.40 -6.33 2.42
C ALA A 190 34.07 -7.83 2.47
N ALA A 191 34.67 -8.65 1.60
CA ALA A 191 34.50 -10.10 1.60
C ALA A 191 35.09 -10.79 2.84
N THR A 192 36.12 -10.19 3.45
CA THR A 192 36.84 -10.74 4.61
C THR A 192 36.59 -9.96 5.90
N ALA A 193 36.03 -8.76 5.79
CA ALA A 193 35.83 -7.86 6.90
C ALA A 193 34.79 -8.42 7.88
N ASP A 194 35.15 -8.40 9.15
CA ASP A 194 34.23 -8.55 10.25
C ASP A 194 33.86 -7.20 10.86
N VAL A 195 32.56 -6.90 10.80
CA VAL A 195 31.96 -5.72 11.41
C VAL A 195 31.10 -6.21 12.57
N ALA A 196 31.58 -5.96 13.79
CA ALA A 196 30.87 -6.28 15.01
C ALA A 196 29.60 -5.44 15.17
N ARG A 197 28.74 -5.80 16.12
CA ARG A 197 27.54 -5.02 16.45
C ARG A 197 27.95 -3.63 16.97
N LEU A 198 27.73 -2.61 16.16
CA LEU A 198 27.91 -1.21 16.54
C LEU A 198 26.80 -0.77 17.50
N PRO A 199 27.06 0.20 18.40
CA PRO A 199 26.03 0.89 19.16
C PRO A 199 24.97 1.50 18.22
N ASP A 200 23.69 1.40 18.57
CA ASP A 200 22.60 1.82 17.68
C ASP A 200 22.70 3.29 17.27
N THR A 201 23.16 4.15 18.16
CA THR A 201 23.37 5.58 17.88
C THR A 201 24.44 5.79 16.82
N LEU A 202 25.56 5.06 16.90
CA LEU A 202 26.64 5.12 15.92
C LEU A 202 26.19 4.52 14.58
N ALA A 203 25.51 3.37 14.62
CA ALA A 203 24.92 2.72 13.46
C ALA A 203 24.03 3.68 12.65
N ARG A 204 23.10 4.37 13.32
CA ARG A 204 22.22 5.36 12.70
C ARG A 204 22.97 6.54 12.09
N ARG A 205 24.01 7.05 12.78
CA ARG A 205 24.84 8.16 12.27
C ARG A 205 25.61 7.75 11.01
N ILE A 206 26.19 6.55 10.97
CA ILE A 206 26.89 6.00 9.80
C ILE A 206 25.91 5.83 8.63
N ALA A 207 24.74 5.23 8.86
CA ALA A 207 23.73 5.04 7.82
C ALA A 207 23.24 6.36 7.23
N ARG A 208 22.96 7.35 8.09
CA ARG A 208 22.57 8.71 7.66
C ARG A 208 23.69 9.37 6.84
N PHE A 209 24.93 9.29 7.32
CA PHE A 209 26.08 9.83 6.59
C PHE A 209 26.22 9.19 5.21
N ALA A 210 26.17 7.86 5.11
CA ALA A 210 26.28 7.15 3.83
C ALA A 210 25.17 7.52 2.83
N GLN A 211 23.96 7.82 3.31
CA GLN A 211 22.84 8.25 2.46
C GLN A 211 22.90 9.72 2.04
N SER A 212 23.49 10.60 2.86
CA SER A 212 23.48 12.04 2.63
C SER A 212 24.85 12.64 2.28
N ALA A 213 25.92 11.84 2.24
CA ALA A 213 27.30 12.31 2.07
C ALA A 213 27.46 13.21 0.83
N ASP A 214 26.86 12.83 -0.30
CA ASP A 214 26.96 13.59 -1.55
C ASP A 214 26.22 14.93 -1.52
N ARG A 215 25.36 15.17 -0.52
CA ARG A 215 24.61 16.42 -0.32
C ARG A 215 25.23 17.33 0.74
N LEU A 216 26.30 16.90 1.42
CA LEU A 216 26.99 17.68 2.43
C LEU A 216 28.01 18.62 1.79
N ASP A 217 28.17 19.80 2.39
CA ASP A 217 29.26 20.72 2.07
C ASP A 217 30.63 20.01 2.24
N PRO A 218 31.58 20.10 1.28
CA PRO A 218 32.80 19.29 1.28
C PRO A 218 33.61 19.32 2.59
N PRO A 219 33.89 20.47 3.24
CA PRO A 219 34.64 20.48 4.49
C PRO A 219 33.85 19.87 5.66
N ALA A 220 32.52 20.02 5.68
CA ALA A 220 31.68 19.37 6.69
C ALA A 220 31.65 17.84 6.50
N ARG A 221 31.61 17.38 5.24
CA ARG A 221 31.65 15.96 4.88
C ARG A 221 32.92 15.29 5.41
N VAL A 222 34.08 15.89 5.15
CA VAL A 222 35.38 15.35 5.59
C VAL A 222 35.48 15.31 7.12
N ARG A 223 35.05 16.37 7.82
CA ARG A 223 35.05 16.39 9.30
C ARG A 223 34.14 15.32 9.89
N LEU A 224 32.93 15.17 9.37
CA LEU A 224 31.99 14.17 9.87
C LEU A 224 32.50 12.75 9.61
N ALA A 225 33.07 12.53 8.42
CA ALA A 225 33.67 11.26 8.03
C ALA A 225 34.81 10.87 8.98
N SER A 226 35.71 11.80 9.30
CA SER A 226 36.85 11.51 10.19
C SER A 226 36.40 11.17 11.61
N THR A 227 35.46 11.93 12.18
CA THR A 227 34.88 11.65 13.51
C THR A 227 34.22 10.29 13.55
N LEU A 228 33.31 9.99 12.61
CA LEU A 228 32.60 8.72 12.57
C LEU A 228 33.54 7.54 12.30
N ALA A 229 34.52 7.70 11.41
CA ALA A 229 35.50 6.65 11.12
C ALA A 229 36.32 6.30 12.36
N HIS A 230 36.73 7.30 13.15
CA HIS A 230 37.46 7.07 14.40
C HIS A 230 36.64 6.25 15.40
N GLU A 231 35.38 6.63 15.64
CA GLU A 231 34.46 5.88 16.51
C GLU A 231 34.20 4.44 15.99
N THR A 232 34.16 4.25 14.68
CA THR A 232 33.81 2.98 14.03
C THR A 232 34.95 1.96 14.06
N ARG A 233 36.22 2.41 14.06
CA ARG A 233 37.40 1.53 13.97
C ARG A 233 37.47 0.46 15.06
N ALA A 234 36.94 0.73 16.26
CA ALA A 234 36.92 -0.24 17.36
C ALA A 234 36.03 -1.47 17.09
N PHE A 235 35.12 -1.39 16.11
CA PHE A 235 34.12 -2.43 15.81
C PHE A 235 34.37 -3.14 14.49
N VAL A 236 35.52 -2.91 13.85
CA VAL A 236 35.79 -3.40 12.49
C VAL A 236 37.18 -4.03 12.42
N SER A 237 37.25 -5.25 11.87
CA SER A 237 38.50 -6.00 11.69
C SER A 237 38.53 -6.74 10.34
N PRO A 238 39.60 -6.67 9.54
CA PRO A 238 40.72 -5.73 9.68
C PRO A 238 40.27 -4.29 9.33
N VAL A 239 40.98 -3.28 9.84
CA VAL A 239 40.75 -1.87 9.42
C VAL A 239 41.43 -1.64 8.07
N PRO A 240 40.70 -1.24 7.00
CA PRO A 240 41.29 -1.04 5.69
C PRO A 240 42.13 0.23 5.62
N ALA A 241 43.15 0.24 4.77
CA ALA A 241 43.88 1.44 4.40
C ALA A 241 43.07 2.24 3.36
N ALA A 242 42.05 2.97 3.81
CA ALA A 242 41.22 3.84 2.99
C ALA A 242 40.94 5.17 3.69
N ASP A 243 40.51 6.17 2.91
CA ASP A 243 40.04 7.42 3.47
C ASP A 243 38.78 7.19 4.35
N PRO A 244 38.52 8.08 5.32
CA PRO A 244 37.41 7.92 6.26
C PRO A 244 36.04 7.76 5.60
N GLU A 245 35.81 8.43 4.47
CA GLU A 245 34.52 8.41 3.79
C GLU A 245 34.30 7.06 3.08
N THR A 246 35.28 6.60 2.32
CA THR A 246 35.27 5.28 1.66
C THR A 246 35.14 4.15 2.68
N PHE A 247 35.85 4.25 3.81
CA PHE A 247 35.73 3.30 4.92
C PHE A 247 34.29 3.23 5.46
N LEU A 248 33.67 4.37 5.77
CA LEU A 248 32.32 4.40 6.32
C LEU A 248 31.26 3.91 5.32
N ARG A 249 31.38 4.26 4.04
CA ARG A 249 30.50 3.74 2.98
C ARG A 249 30.61 2.22 2.89
N ALA A 250 31.83 1.66 2.96
CA ALA A 250 32.04 0.22 2.93
C ALA A 250 31.48 -0.48 4.19
N VAL A 251 31.68 0.08 5.39
CA VAL A 251 31.09 -0.46 6.63
C VAL A 251 29.56 -0.45 6.57
N ALA A 252 28.95 0.63 6.09
CA ALA A 252 27.50 0.73 5.91
C ALA A 252 26.98 -0.34 4.93
N ALA A 253 27.67 -0.53 3.80
CA ALA A 253 27.32 -1.51 2.79
C ALA A 253 27.43 -2.96 3.31
N VAL A 254 28.55 -3.32 3.96
CA VAL A 254 28.77 -4.66 4.54
C VAL A 254 27.69 -4.99 5.57
N ARG A 255 27.33 -4.04 6.42
CA ARG A 255 26.26 -4.25 7.41
C ARG A 255 24.90 -4.48 6.78
N ARG A 256 24.54 -3.63 5.80
CA ARG A 256 23.28 -3.76 5.07
C ARG A 256 23.20 -5.12 4.38
N GLU A 257 24.29 -5.59 3.78
CA GLU A 257 24.32 -6.90 3.10
C GLU A 257 24.18 -8.07 4.09
N ARG A 258 24.81 -7.99 5.26
CA ARG A 258 24.62 -8.98 6.33
C ARG A 258 23.18 -9.01 6.84
N GLU A 259 22.59 -7.85 7.09
CA GLU A 259 21.21 -7.70 7.56
C GLU A 259 20.21 -8.20 6.52
N LEU A 260 20.41 -7.84 5.24
CA LEU A 260 19.61 -8.35 4.13
C LEU A 260 19.71 -9.88 4.03
N ARG A 261 20.93 -10.44 4.13
CA ARG A 261 21.15 -11.89 4.09
C ARG A 261 20.41 -12.59 5.24
N ALA A 262 20.47 -12.05 6.45
CA ALA A 262 19.75 -12.59 7.60
C ALA A 262 18.23 -12.60 7.36
N LEU A 263 17.67 -11.48 6.90
CA LEU A 263 16.24 -11.38 6.57
C LEU A 263 15.82 -12.35 5.45
N THR A 264 16.63 -12.50 4.40
CA THR A 264 16.33 -13.47 3.33
C THR A 264 16.36 -14.91 3.82
N LEU A 265 17.28 -15.27 4.72
CA LEU A 265 17.35 -16.62 5.29
C LEU A 265 16.15 -16.90 6.21
N GLU A 266 15.72 -15.89 6.97
CA GLU A 266 14.52 -15.97 7.79
C GLU A 266 13.27 -16.16 6.93
N ALA A 267 13.10 -15.34 5.89
CA ALA A 267 12.00 -15.46 4.93
C ALA A 267 11.98 -16.84 4.25
N GLN A 268 13.13 -17.33 3.77
CA GLN A 268 13.24 -18.67 3.19
C GLN A 268 12.88 -19.79 4.17
N ARG A 269 13.23 -19.64 5.46
CA ARG A 269 12.85 -20.61 6.50
C ARG A 269 11.34 -20.60 6.74
N VAL A 270 10.72 -19.41 6.77
CA VAL A 270 9.26 -19.28 6.87
C VAL A 270 8.58 -19.92 5.66
N ASP A 271 9.03 -19.61 4.45
CA ASP A 271 8.50 -20.18 3.20
C ASP A 271 8.63 -21.72 3.16
N ALA A 272 9.74 -22.26 3.64
CA ALA A 272 9.92 -23.72 3.73
C ALA A 272 8.93 -24.38 4.72
N LEU A 273 8.63 -23.70 5.83
CA LEU A 273 7.68 -24.19 6.85
C LEU A 273 6.23 -24.09 6.37
N THR A 274 5.89 -23.10 5.53
CA THR A 274 4.54 -22.94 4.97
C THR A 274 4.32 -23.80 3.72
N ALA A 275 5.35 -24.02 2.90
CA ALA A 275 5.29 -24.90 1.72
C ALA A 275 5.18 -26.39 2.08
N ALA A 276 5.74 -26.80 3.23
CA ALA A 276 5.40 -28.06 3.86
C ALA A 276 3.97 -27.95 4.43
N GLY A 277 2.97 -28.08 3.56
CA GLY A 277 1.54 -28.00 3.93
C GLY A 277 1.21 -28.82 5.17
N PRO A 278 0.11 -28.49 5.89
CA PRO A 278 -0.16 -29.06 7.20
C PRO A 278 -0.19 -30.58 7.10
N ALA A 279 0.88 -31.24 7.54
CA ALA A 279 0.81 -32.65 7.88
C ALA A 279 -0.24 -32.70 8.98
N ALA A 280 -1.41 -33.24 8.65
CA ALA A 280 -2.50 -33.39 9.60
C ALA A 280 -1.90 -33.93 10.91
N PRO A 281 -2.06 -33.23 12.04
CA PRO A 281 -1.45 -33.67 13.29
C PRO A 281 -1.83 -35.13 13.51
N ARG A 282 -0.84 -35.98 13.80
CA ARG A 282 -1.03 -37.43 13.95
C ARG A 282 -2.23 -37.68 14.87
N GLY A 283 -3.33 -38.19 14.32
CA GLY A 283 -4.57 -38.46 15.06
C GLY A 283 -5.82 -37.70 14.61
N PHE A 284 -5.76 -36.83 13.59
CA PHE A 284 -6.97 -36.17 13.08
C PHE A 284 -7.86 -37.16 12.30
N PRO A 285 -9.15 -37.30 12.62
CA PRO A 285 -10.04 -38.24 11.94
C PRO A 285 -10.31 -37.79 10.49
N ALA A 286 -10.02 -38.65 9.52
CA ALA A 286 -10.46 -38.48 8.15
C ALA A 286 -11.98 -38.69 8.10
N ARG A 287 -12.71 -37.70 7.56
CA ARG A 287 -14.13 -37.86 7.18
C ARG A 287 -14.22 -38.31 5.74
#